data_AF-A0AAE3D2E4-F1
#
_entry.id   AF-A0AAE3D2E4-F1
#
_cell.length_a   1.000
_cell.length_b   1.000
_cell.length_c   1.000
_cell.angle_alpha   90.00
_cell.angle_beta   90.00
_cell.angle_gamma   90.00
#
_symmetry.space_group_name_H-M   'P 1'
#
loop_
_entity.id
_entity.type
_entity.pdbx_description
1 polymer ?
#
loop_
_entity_poly.entity_id
_entity_poly.type
_entity_poly.pdbx_seq_one_letter_code
_entity_poly.pdbx_strand_id
1 'polypeptide(L)'
;MSLQDGWDASGGSFPGAGSAQENQYWIVTAAGTVDSIGFALGDWLIATTDDASTSTYAANWLRIPLGVFSFVQGGWETATDYGTGIVLTNDGATYYCTVPHTSGASTEPGTGASWQDYWEVLAAAGAIDEVVPAHIAIREVDLETQTRTDTDARREIALVSQAGAAYAGDVILANSETAYDQDTEIFSNSLDSVSNATTRMGGFARMMDGSFLAISFTSREAVDDFGVGDVNIKKITYDPVTRGLTLGSLVTLYDGDYNPSGAAEESRYIAPITLVERFGANKGRVWVFATWRNEDGSDHKWVGKYSDDHGANWSSLIDFTSQFPISEWGLIAGGQATGVQQSDGRMIVPAWIANPGYPSTNPDNETYAFTYRSILLASDDGGTNWSKINQTKLDELELPNECALASDGAGNLMWCLRDRGLDQAGGRRYLQRVSADGETLIGPTFEAVDDEGEKIVGGQTMAGIIHTQQEHRQVGASPKLVMTQPNSADREDVSIHFSYDGGQTWPVTYLVEAAAGYSFPAVMDHKTLGVLWESYPGYGRVELSIINLASILG
;
A
#
# COMPACT_ATOMS: atom_id res chain seq x y z
N MET A 1 -5.94 -26.44 6.50
CA MET A 1 -5.00 -27.58 6.39
C MET A 1 -4.81 -28.22 7.77
N SER A 2 -4.76 -29.56 7.86
CA SER A 2 -4.65 -30.29 9.14
C SER A 2 -3.54 -31.35 9.10
N LEU A 3 -2.58 -31.27 10.04
CA LEU A 3 -1.51 -32.26 10.17
C LEU A 3 -2.10 -33.58 10.66
N GLN A 4 -1.83 -34.66 9.93
CA GLN A 4 -2.28 -35.99 10.34
C GLN A 4 -1.20 -36.73 11.13
N ASP A 5 -0.02 -36.93 10.54
CA ASP A 5 1.13 -37.58 11.19
C ASP A 5 2.41 -37.46 10.33
N GLY A 6 3.50 -38.08 10.79
CA GLY A 6 4.64 -38.44 9.96
C GLY A 6 4.33 -39.58 8.98
N TRP A 7 4.94 -39.55 7.80
CA TRP A 7 4.79 -40.56 6.75
C TRP A 7 6.14 -41.07 6.25
N ASP A 8 6.33 -42.38 6.20
CA ASP A 8 7.53 -43.03 5.67
C ASP A 8 7.37 -43.24 4.15
N ALA A 9 8.04 -42.40 3.35
CA ALA A 9 7.98 -42.48 1.89
C ALA A 9 8.76 -43.68 1.31
N SER A 10 9.57 -44.37 2.12
CA SER A 10 10.22 -45.62 1.70
C SER A 10 9.25 -46.81 1.67
N GLY A 11 8.07 -46.66 2.28
CA GLY A 11 7.00 -47.68 2.31
C GLY A 11 6.30 -47.94 0.97
N GLY A 12 6.50 -47.09 -0.04
CA GLY A 12 6.02 -47.33 -1.41
C GLY A 12 4.53 -47.01 -1.66
N SER A 13 3.83 -46.44 -0.68
CA SER A 13 2.43 -45.99 -0.81
C SER A 13 2.21 -44.63 -0.13
N PHE A 14 1.34 -43.80 -0.69
CA PHE A 14 0.91 -42.53 -0.08
C PHE A 14 0.11 -42.76 1.22
N PRO A 15 0.13 -41.81 2.16
CA PRO A 15 -0.47 -41.96 3.48
C PRO A 15 -2.00 -41.89 3.47
N GLY A 16 -2.62 -42.05 4.64
CA GLY A 16 -4.07 -41.89 4.82
C GLY A 16 -4.94 -43.05 4.32
N ALA A 17 -4.33 -44.17 3.91
CA ALA A 17 -5.01 -45.44 3.59
C ALA A 17 -6.19 -45.34 2.60
N GLY A 18 -6.19 -44.32 1.72
CA GLY A 18 -7.24 -44.08 0.74
C GLY A 18 -8.46 -43.33 1.29
N SER A 19 -8.35 -42.80 2.51
CA SER A 19 -9.34 -41.94 3.16
C SER A 19 -8.75 -40.58 3.54
N ALA A 20 -7.61 -40.20 2.95
CA ALA A 20 -7.03 -38.88 3.13
C ALA A 20 -7.98 -37.83 2.53
N GLN A 21 -8.45 -36.91 3.36
CA GLN A 21 -9.37 -35.85 2.93
C GLN A 21 -8.60 -34.64 2.41
N GLU A 22 -9.22 -33.85 1.54
CA GLU A 22 -8.61 -32.64 0.99
C GLU A 22 -8.09 -31.72 2.11
N ASN A 23 -6.91 -31.12 1.90
CA ASN A 23 -6.20 -30.26 2.86
C ASN A 23 -5.64 -30.97 4.11
N GLN A 24 -5.72 -32.30 4.21
CA GLN A 24 -4.91 -33.06 5.17
C GLN A 24 -3.46 -33.15 4.70
N TYR A 25 -2.49 -33.12 5.62
CA TYR A 25 -1.08 -33.21 5.26
C TYR A 25 -0.25 -34.08 6.20
N TRP A 26 0.86 -34.57 5.65
CA TRP A 26 1.85 -35.42 6.32
C TRP A 26 3.25 -34.88 6.12
N ILE A 27 4.12 -35.18 7.09
CA ILE A 27 5.55 -34.86 7.02
C ILE A 27 6.35 -36.12 6.72
N VAL A 28 7.21 -36.08 5.70
CA VAL A 28 8.04 -37.23 5.34
C VAL A 28 9.05 -37.53 6.46
N THR A 29 8.98 -38.71 7.06
CA THR A 29 9.85 -39.17 8.17
C THR A 29 10.95 -40.13 7.72
N ALA A 30 10.89 -40.60 6.48
CA ALA A 30 11.97 -41.31 5.81
C ALA A 30 11.87 -41.09 4.30
N ALA A 31 13.00 -40.77 3.67
CA ALA A 31 13.08 -40.48 2.24
C ALA A 31 12.76 -41.72 1.39
N GLY A 32 12.14 -41.52 0.24
CA GLY A 32 11.74 -42.60 -0.66
C GLY A 32 11.11 -42.09 -1.94
N THR A 33 10.62 -43.01 -2.76
CA THR A 33 9.97 -42.69 -4.03
C THR A 33 8.64 -43.41 -4.11
N VAL A 34 7.56 -42.65 -4.35
CA VAL A 34 6.20 -43.19 -4.54
C VAL A 34 5.61 -42.59 -5.81
N ASP A 35 5.03 -43.44 -6.66
CA ASP A 35 4.52 -43.06 -8.00
C ASP A 35 5.53 -42.27 -8.85
N SER A 36 6.80 -42.70 -8.85
CA SER A 36 7.92 -42.01 -9.53
C SER A 36 8.24 -40.60 -9.01
N ILE A 37 7.61 -40.14 -7.93
CA ILE A 37 7.92 -38.88 -7.25
C ILE A 37 8.88 -39.16 -6.10
N GLY A 38 10.05 -38.52 -6.13
CA GLY A 38 11.03 -38.61 -5.04
C GLY A 38 10.66 -37.67 -3.90
N PHE A 39 10.76 -38.18 -2.67
CA PHE A 39 10.51 -37.46 -1.42
C PHE A 39 11.75 -37.48 -0.55
N ALA A 40 12.16 -36.31 -0.07
CA ALA A 40 13.21 -36.16 0.92
C ALA A 40 12.63 -36.16 2.34
N LEU A 41 13.45 -36.53 3.32
CA LEU A 41 13.12 -36.39 4.73
C LEU A 41 12.69 -34.94 5.02
N GLY A 42 11.51 -34.75 5.60
CA GLY A 42 10.96 -33.46 5.98
C GLY A 42 10.09 -32.76 4.93
N ASP A 43 9.95 -33.31 3.71
CA ASP A 43 8.99 -32.78 2.72
C ASP A 43 7.55 -32.87 3.27
N TRP A 44 6.69 -31.94 2.85
CA TRP A 44 5.26 -32.02 3.10
C TRP A 44 4.57 -32.70 1.93
N LEU A 45 3.56 -33.50 2.25
CA LEU A 45 2.63 -34.08 1.29
C LEU A 45 1.20 -33.70 1.70
N ILE A 46 0.49 -32.98 0.83
CA ILE A 46 -0.86 -32.46 1.08
C ILE A 46 -1.83 -33.17 0.15
N ALA A 47 -2.93 -33.70 0.67
CA ALA A 47 -4.02 -34.22 -0.14
C ALA A 47 -4.77 -33.07 -0.84
N THR A 48 -4.96 -33.18 -2.15
CA THR A 48 -5.66 -32.17 -2.97
C THR A 48 -7.07 -32.60 -3.36
N THR A 49 -7.54 -33.72 -2.83
CA THR A 49 -8.88 -34.27 -3.07
C THR A 49 -9.28 -35.15 -1.90
N ASP A 50 -10.59 -35.34 -1.71
CA ASP A 50 -11.09 -36.31 -0.74
C ASP A 50 -10.83 -37.74 -1.20
N ASP A 51 -10.58 -38.62 -0.24
CA ASP A 51 -10.19 -40.01 -0.46
C ASP A 51 -8.96 -40.16 -1.40
N ALA A 52 -7.94 -39.32 -1.18
CA ALA A 52 -6.74 -39.26 -2.02
C ALA A 52 -6.04 -40.64 -2.12
N SER A 53 -5.67 -40.98 -3.36
CA SER A 53 -5.15 -42.30 -3.76
C SER A 53 -3.87 -42.70 -3.02
N THR A 54 -3.79 -43.94 -2.55
CA THR A 54 -2.57 -44.50 -1.95
C THR A 54 -1.47 -44.82 -2.96
N SER A 55 -1.75 -44.75 -4.27
CA SER A 55 -0.83 -45.17 -5.32
C SER A 55 -0.64 -44.17 -6.46
N THR A 56 -1.36 -43.06 -6.47
CA THR A 56 -1.37 -42.08 -7.58
C THR A 56 -1.08 -40.69 -7.04
N TYR A 57 -0.03 -40.02 -7.53
CA TYR A 57 0.33 -38.67 -7.11
C TYR A 57 -0.54 -37.60 -7.79
N ALA A 58 -0.62 -37.67 -9.13
CA ALA A 58 -1.28 -36.66 -9.94
C ALA A 58 -2.75 -36.47 -9.54
N ALA A 59 -3.18 -35.21 -9.39
CA ALA A 59 -4.52 -34.79 -8.96
C ALA A 59 -4.97 -35.29 -7.56
N ASN A 60 -4.10 -35.97 -6.82
CA ASN A 60 -4.39 -36.47 -5.47
C ASN A 60 -3.52 -35.78 -4.42
N TRP A 61 -2.29 -35.39 -4.78
CA TRP A 61 -1.31 -34.91 -3.83
C TRP A 61 -0.47 -33.73 -4.35
N LEU A 62 -0.09 -32.86 -3.42
CA LEU A 62 0.87 -31.78 -3.60
C LEU A 62 2.07 -32.00 -2.66
N ARG A 63 3.26 -32.08 -3.24
CA ARG A 63 4.54 -32.10 -2.51
C ARG A 63 5.06 -30.69 -2.31
N ILE A 64 5.47 -30.35 -1.09
CA ILE A 64 6.26 -29.15 -0.79
C ILE A 64 7.62 -29.58 -0.24
N PRO A 65 8.74 -29.30 -0.94
CA PRO A 65 10.06 -29.70 -0.47
C PRO A 65 10.49 -29.02 0.84
N LEU A 66 11.23 -29.75 1.69
CA LEU A 66 11.93 -29.17 2.83
C LEU A 66 12.91 -28.08 2.34
N GLY A 67 12.84 -26.88 2.93
CA GLY A 67 13.63 -25.71 2.51
C GLY A 67 12.82 -24.53 1.97
N VAL A 68 11.49 -24.66 1.90
CA VAL A 68 10.57 -23.52 1.73
C VAL A 68 10.25 -22.85 3.09
N PHE A 69 10.29 -23.63 4.18
CA PHE A 69 10.33 -23.20 5.58
C PHE A 69 11.03 -24.31 6.41
N SER A 70 11.73 -23.96 7.50
CA SER A 70 12.37 -24.93 8.41
C SER A 70 11.77 -24.80 9.81
N PHE A 71 11.03 -25.79 10.31
CA PHE A 71 10.41 -25.70 11.63
C PHE A 71 11.36 -26.19 12.73
N VAL A 72 11.52 -25.42 13.80
CA VAL A 72 12.30 -25.83 14.97
C VAL A 72 11.37 -26.52 15.96
N GLN A 73 11.61 -27.81 16.19
CA GLN A 73 10.89 -28.59 17.19
C GLN A 73 11.58 -28.38 18.56
N GLY A 74 10.96 -27.61 19.47
CA GLY A 74 11.49 -27.42 20.83
C GLY A 74 11.33 -26.05 21.49
N GLY A 75 10.82 -25.03 20.79
CA GLY A 75 10.76 -23.66 21.34
C GLY A 75 12.07 -22.89 21.19
N TRP A 76 12.13 -21.68 21.75
CA TRP A 76 13.32 -20.83 21.71
C TRP A 76 14.48 -21.39 22.56
N GLU A 77 15.70 -21.36 22.00
CA GLU A 77 16.93 -21.69 22.70
C GLU A 77 17.98 -20.60 22.50
N THR A 78 18.73 -20.26 23.55
CA THR A 78 19.85 -19.29 23.49
C THR A 78 21.16 -19.96 23.04
N ALA A 79 22.04 -19.19 22.39
CA ALA A 79 23.31 -19.67 21.81
C ALA A 79 23.14 -20.71 20.69
N THR A 80 22.01 -20.65 20.00
CA THR A 80 21.62 -21.50 18.87
C THR A 80 21.62 -20.68 17.58
N ASP A 81 22.18 -21.22 16.50
CA ASP A 81 22.16 -20.54 15.21
C ASP A 81 20.82 -20.77 14.51
N TYR A 82 20.09 -19.68 14.28
CA TYR A 82 18.86 -19.68 13.49
C TYR A 82 19.12 -19.07 12.12
N GLY A 83 18.82 -19.83 11.07
CA GLY A 83 18.91 -19.37 9.69
C GLY A 83 17.64 -18.67 9.20
N THR A 84 17.75 -17.85 8.16
CA THR A 84 16.57 -17.30 7.46
C THR A 84 15.65 -18.44 7.00
N GLY A 85 14.35 -18.27 7.18
CA GLY A 85 13.36 -19.28 6.85
C GLY A 85 13.03 -20.24 7.98
N ILE A 86 13.69 -20.12 9.13
CA ILE A 86 13.31 -20.85 10.35
C ILE A 86 11.96 -20.37 10.84
N VAL A 87 11.07 -21.29 11.17
CA VAL A 87 9.81 -21.03 11.85
C VAL A 87 9.85 -21.69 13.23
N LEU A 88 9.58 -20.92 14.28
CA LEU A 88 9.55 -21.43 15.65
C LEU A 88 8.35 -20.88 16.42
N THR A 89 7.84 -21.66 17.36
CA THR A 89 6.80 -21.21 18.28
C THR A 89 7.44 -20.82 19.61
N ASN A 90 7.17 -19.61 20.10
CA ASN A 90 7.59 -19.13 21.40
C ASN A 90 6.40 -18.48 22.11
N ASP A 91 6.17 -18.79 23.39
CA ASP A 91 5.06 -18.27 24.20
C ASP A 91 3.67 -18.31 23.50
N GLY A 92 3.43 -19.37 22.72
CA GLY A 92 2.16 -19.60 22.01
C GLY A 92 2.01 -18.89 20.68
N ALA A 93 2.90 -17.96 20.33
CA ALA A 93 2.97 -17.32 19.01
C ALA A 93 3.99 -18.03 18.10
N THR A 94 3.77 -17.98 16.79
CA THR A 94 4.66 -18.55 15.78
C THR A 94 5.41 -17.44 15.05
N TYR A 95 6.72 -17.61 14.89
CA TYR A 95 7.64 -16.60 14.37
C TYR A 95 8.46 -17.16 13.21
N TYR A 96 8.83 -16.29 12.28
CA TYR A 96 9.65 -16.55 11.10
C TYR A 96 10.97 -15.77 11.20
N CYS A 97 12.10 -16.46 11.09
CA CYS A 97 13.42 -15.84 11.07
C CYS A 97 13.66 -15.17 9.71
N THR A 98 13.75 -13.84 9.71
CA THR A 98 14.00 -13.01 8.53
C THR A 98 15.51 -12.85 8.27
N VAL A 99 16.32 -12.76 9.34
CA VAL A 99 17.77 -12.54 9.28
C VAL A 99 18.51 -13.63 10.06
N PRO A 100 19.52 -14.31 9.48
CA PRO A 100 20.27 -15.34 10.19
C PRO A 100 21.04 -14.73 11.37
N HIS A 101 21.02 -15.38 12.53
CA HIS A 101 21.74 -14.93 13.72
C HIS A 101 21.98 -16.07 14.71
N THR A 102 22.97 -15.88 15.59
CA THR A 102 23.12 -16.69 16.80
C THR A 102 22.23 -16.09 17.89
N SER A 103 21.35 -16.89 18.47
CA SER A 103 20.35 -16.45 19.43
C SER A 103 20.93 -15.96 20.75
N GLY A 104 20.31 -14.93 21.34
CA GLY A 104 20.60 -14.43 22.68
C GLY A 104 19.36 -13.79 23.32
N ALA A 105 19.41 -13.46 24.61
CA ALA A 105 18.23 -12.95 25.33
C ALA A 105 17.59 -11.70 24.70
N SER A 106 18.36 -10.84 24.01
CA SER A 106 17.81 -9.68 23.30
C SER A 106 17.14 -10.02 21.98
N THR A 107 17.41 -11.19 21.39
CA THR A 107 16.87 -11.61 20.09
C THR A 107 15.77 -12.66 20.22
N GLU A 108 15.29 -12.91 21.44
CA GLU A 108 14.22 -13.88 21.71
C GLU A 108 12.89 -13.46 21.09
N PRO A 109 12.31 -14.24 20.15
CA PRO A 109 11.08 -13.88 19.47
C PRO A 109 9.94 -13.67 20.46
N GLY A 110 9.31 -12.49 20.39
CA GLY A 110 8.22 -12.08 21.28
C GLY A 110 8.65 -11.36 22.56
N THR A 111 9.90 -11.53 23.01
CA THR A 111 10.35 -11.10 24.34
C THR A 111 11.60 -10.20 24.33
N GLY A 112 12.57 -10.47 23.47
CA GLY A 112 13.86 -9.79 23.44
C GLY A 112 13.82 -8.36 22.89
N ALA A 113 14.62 -7.44 23.44
CA ALA A 113 14.58 -6.02 23.06
C ALA A 113 14.82 -5.71 21.56
N SER A 114 15.43 -6.63 20.82
CA SER A 114 15.75 -6.52 19.39
C SER A 114 15.21 -7.69 18.58
N TRP A 115 14.13 -8.36 19.02
CA TRP A 115 13.67 -9.58 18.35
C TRP A 115 13.12 -9.30 16.95
N GLN A 116 12.49 -8.14 16.73
CA GLN A 116 11.88 -7.74 15.45
C GLN A 116 12.91 -7.55 14.32
N ASP A 117 14.19 -7.37 14.66
CA ASP A 117 15.26 -7.28 13.67
C ASP A 117 15.54 -8.62 12.98
N TYR A 118 15.15 -9.72 13.62
CA TYR A 118 15.47 -11.09 13.20
C TYR A 118 14.26 -11.97 13.00
N TRP A 119 13.11 -11.64 13.61
CA TRP A 119 11.90 -12.45 13.61
C TRP A 119 10.66 -11.64 13.21
N GLU A 120 9.79 -12.25 12.43
CA GLU A 120 8.47 -11.76 12.05
C GLU A 120 7.39 -12.67 12.67
N VAL A 121 6.26 -12.12 13.09
CA VAL A 121 5.14 -12.92 13.65
C VAL A 121 4.35 -13.54 12.49
N LEU A 122 4.29 -14.86 12.44
CA LEU A 122 3.41 -15.60 11.52
C LEU A 122 2.03 -15.86 12.11
N ALA A 123 1.94 -16.08 13.43
CA ALA A 123 0.68 -16.26 14.15
C ALA A 123 0.81 -15.80 15.60
N ALA A 124 -0.14 -15.04 16.11
CA ALA A 124 -0.12 -14.56 17.49
C ALA A 124 -0.56 -15.65 18.50
N ALA A 125 -0.16 -15.48 19.77
CA ALA A 125 -0.52 -16.40 20.84
C ALA A 125 -2.04 -16.40 21.09
N GLY A 126 -2.65 -17.59 21.10
CA GLY A 126 -4.10 -17.74 21.31
C GLY A 126 -4.96 -17.62 20.04
N ALA A 127 -4.36 -17.56 18.85
CA ALA A 127 -5.08 -17.71 17.59
C ALA A 127 -5.56 -19.17 17.40
N ILE A 128 -6.58 -19.57 18.16
CA ILE A 128 -7.38 -20.78 17.91
C ILE A 128 -8.84 -20.37 17.77
N ASP A 129 -9.19 -19.80 16.62
CA ASP A 129 -10.55 -19.89 16.08
C ASP A 129 -10.45 -19.91 14.54
N GLU A 130 -11.00 -20.98 13.96
CA GLU A 130 -11.43 -21.12 12.56
C GLU A 130 -10.57 -20.46 11.45
N VAL A 131 -9.57 -21.20 10.95
CA VAL A 131 -9.22 -21.10 9.52
C VAL A 131 -10.22 -21.97 8.75
N VAL A 132 -11.40 -21.42 8.47
CA VAL A 132 -12.32 -21.95 7.45
C VAL A 132 -11.83 -21.42 6.09
N PRO A 133 -11.39 -22.27 5.15
CA PRO A 133 -11.37 -21.88 3.75
C PRO A 133 -12.83 -21.87 3.25
N ALA A 134 -13.28 -20.72 2.77
CA ALA A 134 -14.53 -20.64 2.02
C ALA A 134 -14.46 -21.62 0.83
N HIS A 135 -15.44 -22.53 0.73
CA HIS A 135 -16.34 -22.64 -0.42
C HIS A 135 -17.32 -23.83 -0.29
N ILE A 136 -18.58 -23.55 -0.68
CA ILE A 136 -19.66 -24.47 -1.07
C ILE A 136 -20.56 -25.01 0.05
N ALA A 137 -21.55 -24.18 0.41
CA ALA A 137 -22.89 -24.69 0.66
C ALA A 137 -23.71 -24.52 -0.62
N ILE A 138 -23.75 -25.54 -1.49
CA ILE A 138 -24.85 -25.68 -2.46
C ILE A 138 -26.08 -25.98 -1.62
N ARG A 139 -26.92 -24.99 -1.36
CA ARG A 139 -28.33 -25.26 -1.09
C ARG A 139 -28.99 -25.56 -2.43
N GLU A 140 -29.53 -26.77 -2.56
CA GLU A 140 -30.54 -27.07 -3.57
C GLU A 140 -31.62 -25.98 -3.52
N VAL A 141 -31.75 -25.21 -4.59
CA VAL A 141 -32.90 -24.35 -4.81
C VAL A 141 -33.91 -25.17 -5.58
N ASP A 142 -34.98 -25.57 -4.88
CA ASP A 142 -36.19 -26.10 -5.49
C ASP A 142 -36.71 -25.10 -6.52
N LEU A 143 -36.68 -25.52 -7.79
CA LEU A 143 -37.24 -24.81 -8.93
C LEU A 143 -38.76 -24.97 -8.90
N GLU A 144 -39.49 -24.06 -8.26
CA GLU A 144 -40.91 -23.90 -8.54
C GLU A 144 -41.40 -22.46 -8.29
N THR A 145 -41.59 -21.75 -9.40
CA THR A 145 -42.51 -20.61 -9.58
C THR A 145 -42.19 -19.31 -8.83
N GLN A 146 -41.71 -18.29 -9.55
CA GLN A 146 -42.53 -17.14 -9.96
C GLN A 146 -41.65 -16.05 -10.61
N THR A 147 -42.14 -15.57 -11.75
CA THR A 147 -41.69 -14.43 -12.55
C THR A 147 -41.32 -13.21 -11.70
N ARG A 148 -40.12 -12.66 -11.91
CA ARG A 148 -39.74 -11.34 -11.38
C ARG A 148 -39.28 -10.44 -12.52
N THR A 149 -39.99 -9.33 -12.70
CA THR A 149 -39.65 -8.24 -13.61
C THR A 149 -38.60 -7.33 -13.00
N ASP A 150 -37.78 -6.79 -13.88
CA ASP A 150 -36.57 -6.02 -13.67
C ASP A 150 -36.85 -4.63 -13.03
N THR A 151 -36.90 -4.54 -11.70
CA THR A 151 -36.72 -3.25 -10.94
C THR A 151 -36.46 -3.38 -9.42
N ASP A 152 -36.55 -4.56 -8.79
CA ASP A 152 -36.48 -4.69 -7.31
C ASP A 152 -35.14 -5.21 -6.72
N ALA A 153 -34.00 -4.94 -7.36
CA ALA A 153 -32.68 -5.37 -6.85
C ALA A 153 -31.88 -4.29 -6.10
N ARG A 154 -32.48 -3.14 -5.74
CA ARG A 154 -31.76 -1.98 -5.17
C ARG A 154 -32.18 -1.51 -3.77
N ARG A 155 -32.88 -2.30 -2.96
CA ARG A 155 -33.24 -1.89 -1.58
C ARG A 155 -33.28 -3.04 -0.60
N GLU A 156 -32.21 -3.16 0.18
CA GLU A 156 -32.06 -3.64 1.57
C GLU A 156 -30.56 -3.91 1.70
N ILE A 157 -29.75 -3.05 2.32
CA ILE A 157 -29.61 -2.93 3.78
C ILE A 157 -29.05 -1.52 4.09
N ALA A 158 -29.82 -0.73 4.83
CA ALA A 158 -29.31 0.40 5.60
C ALA A 158 -30.17 0.48 6.87
N LEU A 159 -29.54 0.35 8.04
CA LEU A 159 -29.98 0.89 9.34
C LEU A 159 -29.05 0.34 10.45
N VAL A 160 -28.10 1.16 10.93
CA VAL A 160 -28.01 1.56 12.36
C VAL A 160 -27.34 2.94 12.42
N SER A 161 -28.03 3.88 13.05
CA SER A 161 -27.65 5.28 13.24
C SER A 161 -26.95 5.54 14.57
N GLN A 162 -26.05 6.53 14.54
CA GLN A 162 -25.53 7.39 15.61
C GLN A 162 -26.17 7.32 17.02
N ALA A 163 -25.33 7.21 18.04
CA ALA A 163 -25.47 7.95 19.29
C ALA A 163 -24.07 8.24 19.86
N GLY A 164 -23.81 9.51 20.20
CA GLY A 164 -22.49 10.01 20.58
C GLY A 164 -21.88 9.32 21.80
N ALA A 165 -20.56 9.13 21.75
CA ALA A 165 -19.75 8.70 22.88
C ALA A 165 -18.51 9.60 22.97
N ALA A 166 -18.18 10.01 24.19
CA ALA A 166 -17.01 10.81 24.50
C ALA A 166 -15.73 9.98 24.27
N TYR A 167 -14.78 10.54 23.53
CA TYR A 167 -13.56 9.86 23.09
C TYR A 167 -12.50 9.80 24.21
N ALA A 168 -12.24 8.59 24.69
CA ALA A 168 -10.99 8.18 25.34
C ALA A 168 -10.70 6.76 24.83
N GLY A 169 -9.46 6.53 24.37
CA GLY A 169 -9.11 5.48 23.39
C GLY A 169 -9.64 4.07 23.66
N ASP A 170 -10.08 3.42 22.58
CA ASP A 170 -10.31 1.97 22.49
C ASP A 170 -10.17 1.48 21.03
N VAL A 171 -9.73 0.22 20.90
CA VAL A 171 -9.53 -0.55 19.65
C VAL A 171 -10.88 -0.85 18.98
N ILE A 172 -10.98 -0.62 17.67
CA ILE A 172 -12.16 -0.92 16.85
C ILE A 172 -12.01 -2.33 16.26
N LEU A 173 -12.99 -3.22 16.46
CA LEU A 173 -13.00 -4.61 15.95
C LEU A 173 -13.90 -4.74 14.72
N ALA A 174 -13.48 -5.49 13.71
CA ALA A 174 -14.13 -5.61 12.40
C ALA A 174 -14.78 -7.00 12.14
N ASN A 175 -15.74 -7.11 11.21
CA ASN A 175 -16.56 -8.30 10.90
C ASN A 175 -16.07 -9.04 9.63
N SER A 176 -15.94 -10.36 9.71
CA SER A 176 -15.18 -11.18 8.74
C SER A 176 -15.89 -11.62 7.45
N GLU A 177 -17.12 -11.19 7.14
CA GLU A 177 -17.91 -11.74 6.02
C GLU A 177 -18.05 -10.84 4.77
N THR A 178 -17.62 -9.57 4.83
CA THR A 178 -17.77 -8.61 3.72
C THR A 178 -16.42 -8.22 3.11
N ALA A 179 -16.44 -7.83 1.83
CA ALA A 179 -15.23 -7.33 1.13
C ALA A 179 -14.71 -6.00 1.68
N TYR A 180 -15.57 -5.30 2.39
CA TYR A 180 -15.34 -4.00 3.01
C TYR A 180 -15.74 -4.12 4.49
N ASP A 181 -14.84 -3.72 5.38
CA ASP A 181 -15.04 -3.86 6.82
C ASP A 181 -15.63 -2.57 7.43
N GLN A 182 -14.86 -1.47 7.37
CA GLN A 182 -15.24 -0.19 7.95
C GLN A 182 -14.38 0.95 7.39
N ASP A 183 -14.96 2.16 7.32
CA ASP A 183 -14.21 3.41 7.20
C ASP A 183 -13.83 3.94 8.58
N THR A 184 -12.53 4.21 8.76
CA THR A 184 -12.01 4.87 9.95
C THR A 184 -11.54 6.26 9.59
N GLU A 185 -12.12 7.27 10.24
CA GLU A 185 -11.64 8.64 10.10
C GLU A 185 -10.21 8.77 10.66
N ILE A 186 -9.28 9.17 9.80
CA ILE A 186 -7.87 9.34 10.13
C ILE A 186 -7.57 10.79 10.46
N PHE A 187 -8.10 11.73 9.67
CA PHE A 187 -7.95 13.16 9.94
C PHE A 187 -9.29 13.87 9.82
N SER A 188 -9.61 14.72 10.79
CA SER A 188 -10.73 15.66 10.70
C SER A 188 -10.64 16.73 11.79
N ASN A 189 -11.35 17.83 11.60
CA ASN A 189 -11.47 18.85 12.63
C ASN A 189 -11.99 18.31 13.97
N SER A 190 -12.98 17.41 13.95
CA SER A 190 -13.57 16.85 15.17
C SER A 190 -12.63 15.90 15.89
N LEU A 191 -11.95 15.03 15.16
CA LEU A 191 -11.02 14.05 15.73
C LEU A 191 -9.77 14.74 16.28
N ASP A 192 -9.26 15.71 15.53
CA ASP A 192 -7.98 16.35 15.81
C ASP A 192 -8.10 17.59 16.71
N SER A 193 -9.33 18.01 17.03
CA SER A 193 -9.60 19.24 17.77
C SER A 193 -8.96 20.48 17.12
N VAL A 194 -8.93 20.51 15.78
CA VAL A 194 -8.44 21.61 14.95
C VAL A 194 -9.58 22.30 14.21
N SER A 195 -9.31 23.48 13.64
CA SER A 195 -10.29 24.26 12.89
C SER A 195 -9.73 24.59 11.51
N ASN A 196 -9.70 23.60 10.62
CA ASN A 196 -9.29 23.77 9.24
C ASN A 196 -10.50 23.99 8.33
N ALA A 197 -10.34 24.82 7.31
CA ALA A 197 -11.30 24.89 6.22
C ALA A 197 -11.29 23.59 5.40
N THR A 198 -10.11 23.00 5.20
CA THR A 198 -9.94 21.69 4.57
C THR A 198 -8.86 20.86 5.25
N THR A 199 -9.08 19.55 5.22
CA THR A 199 -8.13 18.49 5.56
C THR A 199 -8.04 17.58 4.35
N ARG A 200 -6.96 17.75 3.58
CA ARG A 200 -6.70 17.04 2.34
C ARG A 200 -5.63 15.98 2.53
N MET A 201 -5.64 14.97 1.69
CA MET A 201 -4.74 13.83 1.82
C MET A 201 -3.46 14.02 1.02
N GLY A 202 -2.34 13.69 1.64
CA GLY A 202 -0.99 13.88 1.10
C GLY A 202 -0.18 12.60 0.87
N GLY A 203 -0.62 11.44 1.39
CA GLY A 203 0.05 10.17 1.15
C GLY A 203 -0.29 9.10 2.19
N PHE A 204 0.04 7.85 1.86
CA PHE A 204 -0.08 6.69 2.75
C PHE A 204 1.06 5.71 2.47
N ALA A 205 1.86 5.38 3.49
CA ALA A 205 3.06 4.55 3.33
C ALA A 205 3.19 3.49 4.43
N ARG A 206 3.58 2.27 4.09
CA ARG A 206 3.96 1.24 5.06
C ARG A 206 5.41 1.39 5.50
N MET A 207 5.63 1.57 6.78
CA MET A 207 6.95 1.65 7.40
C MET A 207 7.58 0.26 7.62
N MET A 208 8.89 0.21 7.88
CA MET A 208 9.62 -1.06 8.02
C MET A 208 9.30 -1.84 9.29
N ASP A 209 8.76 -1.18 10.31
CA ASP A 209 8.24 -1.83 11.54
C ASP A 209 6.82 -2.40 11.36
N GLY A 210 6.27 -2.35 10.13
CA GLY A 210 4.93 -2.84 9.80
C GLY A 210 3.80 -1.86 10.09
N SER A 211 4.10 -0.73 10.73
CA SER A 211 3.13 0.36 10.92
C SER A 211 2.97 1.20 9.65
N PHE A 212 2.03 2.14 9.64
CA PHE A 212 1.72 2.98 8.50
C PHE A 212 1.82 4.45 8.87
N LEU A 213 2.23 5.27 7.91
CA LEU A 213 2.24 6.72 8.02
C LEU A 213 1.18 7.27 7.07
N ALA A 214 0.13 7.87 7.64
CA ALA A 214 -0.84 8.66 6.90
C ALA A 214 -0.44 10.12 6.95
N ILE A 215 -0.57 10.81 5.82
CA ILE A 215 -0.18 12.23 5.68
C ILE A 215 -1.38 13.02 5.16
N SER A 216 -1.61 14.17 5.78
CA SER A 216 -2.55 15.17 5.30
C SER A 216 -1.85 16.52 5.11
N PHE A 217 -2.42 17.36 4.26
CA PHE A 217 -2.13 18.77 4.25
C PHE A 217 -3.44 19.52 4.46
N THR A 218 -3.41 20.58 5.24
CA THR A 218 -4.60 21.31 5.66
C THR A 218 -4.57 22.72 5.11
N SER A 219 -5.73 23.32 4.91
CA SER A 219 -5.86 24.77 4.76
C SER A 219 -6.77 25.28 5.87
N ARG A 220 -6.31 26.30 6.60
CA ARG A 220 -7.02 26.89 7.74
C ARG A 220 -8.18 27.79 7.32
N GLU A 221 -8.08 28.39 6.13
CA GLU A 221 -8.95 29.53 5.77
C GLU A 221 -9.92 29.25 4.62
N ALA A 222 -9.48 28.51 3.60
CA ALA A 222 -10.25 28.29 2.38
C ALA A 222 -9.96 26.93 1.74
N VAL A 223 -10.76 26.54 0.76
CA VAL A 223 -10.59 25.27 0.01
C VAL A 223 -9.38 25.29 -0.94
N ASP A 224 -8.75 26.45 -1.13
CA ASP A 224 -7.68 26.64 -2.11
C ASP A 224 -6.40 25.85 -1.79
N ASP A 225 -5.79 25.30 -2.84
CA ASP A 225 -4.57 24.47 -2.78
C ASP A 225 -3.33 25.19 -2.22
N PHE A 226 -3.39 26.50 -1.98
CA PHE A 226 -2.30 27.31 -1.41
C PHE A 226 -2.77 28.20 -0.25
N GLY A 227 -3.84 27.80 0.45
CA GLY A 227 -4.22 28.45 1.69
C GLY A 227 -3.15 28.32 2.77
N VAL A 228 -3.29 29.12 3.83
CA VAL A 228 -2.49 29.01 5.05
C VAL A 228 -2.66 27.60 5.60
N GLY A 229 -1.57 26.84 5.67
CA GLY A 229 -1.70 25.40 5.69
C GLY A 229 -0.46 24.66 6.16
N ASP A 230 -0.73 23.54 6.81
CA ASP A 230 0.27 22.74 7.51
C ASP A 230 0.25 21.33 6.92
N VAL A 231 1.39 20.64 6.97
CA VAL A 231 1.45 19.20 6.64
C VAL A 231 1.46 18.42 7.94
N ASN A 232 0.51 17.52 8.09
CA ASN A 232 0.29 16.74 9.28
C ASN A 232 0.45 15.25 9.00
N ILE A 233 0.84 14.51 10.02
CA ILE A 233 1.00 13.06 9.96
C ILE A 233 0.29 12.38 11.12
N LYS A 234 -0.09 11.12 10.90
CA LYS A 234 -0.46 10.18 11.94
C LYS A 234 0.18 8.82 11.65
N LYS A 235 0.77 8.25 12.70
CA LYS A 235 1.17 6.84 12.69
C LYS A 235 -0.07 5.98 12.94
N ILE A 236 -0.24 4.92 12.14
CA ILE A 236 -1.33 3.96 12.26
C ILE A 236 -0.70 2.59 12.49
N THR A 237 -1.22 1.85 13.45
CA THR A 237 -0.88 0.43 13.64
C THR A 237 -2.12 -0.41 13.36
N TYR A 238 -1.88 -1.60 12.81
CA TYR A 238 -2.91 -2.51 12.34
C TYR A 238 -2.70 -3.88 13.00
N ASP A 239 -3.75 -4.40 13.60
CA ASP A 239 -3.77 -5.76 14.11
C ASP A 239 -4.40 -6.70 13.07
N PRO A 240 -3.65 -7.62 12.44
CA PRO A 240 -4.18 -8.52 11.41
C PRO A 240 -5.19 -9.54 11.94
N VAL A 241 -5.24 -9.80 13.26
CA VAL A 241 -6.20 -10.75 13.86
C VAL A 241 -7.57 -10.11 13.97
N THR A 242 -7.63 -8.93 14.57
CA THR A 242 -8.89 -8.21 14.78
C THR A 242 -9.27 -7.30 13.61
N ARG A 243 -8.33 -7.09 12.68
CA ARG A 243 -8.34 -6.06 11.65
C ARG A 243 -8.49 -4.64 12.19
N GLY A 244 -8.23 -4.45 13.48
CA GLY A 244 -8.39 -3.19 14.16
C GLY A 244 -7.26 -2.21 13.87
N LEU A 245 -7.59 -0.93 13.88
CA LEU A 245 -6.66 0.16 13.73
C LEU A 245 -6.43 0.86 15.07
N THR A 246 -5.17 1.19 15.37
CA THR A 246 -4.82 2.09 16.46
C THR A 246 -4.12 3.32 15.88
N LEU A 247 -4.68 4.50 16.19
CA LEU A 247 -4.21 5.78 15.68
C LEU A 247 -3.28 6.45 16.69
N GLY A 248 -2.13 6.92 16.20
CA GLY A 248 -1.26 7.84 16.94
C GLY A 248 -1.85 9.25 17.02
N SER A 249 -1.26 10.07 17.88
CA SER A 249 -1.59 11.50 17.96
C SER A 249 -1.28 12.23 16.65
N LEU A 250 -2.03 13.29 16.36
CA LEU A 250 -1.72 14.21 15.28
C LEU A 250 -0.34 14.85 15.54
N VAL A 251 0.54 14.79 14.56
CA VAL A 251 1.82 15.52 14.55
C VAL A 251 1.81 16.48 13.37
N THR A 252 1.91 17.78 13.66
CA THR A 252 2.12 18.78 12.61
C THR A 252 3.60 18.79 12.26
N LEU A 253 3.93 18.29 11.07
CA LEU A 253 5.30 18.10 10.63
C LEU A 253 5.90 19.37 10.04
N TYR A 254 5.06 20.19 9.38
CA TYR A 254 5.45 21.48 8.83
C TYR A 254 4.41 22.53 9.24
N ASP A 255 4.82 23.53 10.03
CA ASP A 255 3.91 24.44 10.75
C ASP A 255 4.40 25.90 10.83
N GLY A 256 5.19 26.34 9.87
CA GLY A 256 5.84 27.66 9.95
C GLY A 256 7.37 27.63 9.93
N ASP A 257 7.97 26.46 9.77
CA ASP A 257 9.43 26.28 9.83
C ASP A 257 10.22 27.21 8.88
N TYR A 258 9.63 27.54 7.73
CA TYR A 258 10.21 28.44 6.73
C TYR A 258 9.66 29.86 6.94
N ASN A 259 10.45 30.69 7.63
CA ASN A 259 10.06 32.05 7.98
C ASN A 259 11.10 33.08 7.49
N PRO A 260 11.04 33.48 6.21
CA PRO A 260 12.02 34.41 5.64
C PRO A 260 11.87 35.86 6.13
N SER A 261 10.72 36.26 6.68
CA SER A 261 10.45 37.65 7.12
C SER A 261 10.56 37.87 8.63
N GLY A 262 10.71 36.81 9.44
CA GLY A 262 10.74 36.89 10.90
C GLY A 262 9.42 37.33 11.54
N ALA A 263 8.39 37.58 10.73
CA ALA A 263 7.01 37.74 11.16
C ALA A 263 6.38 36.35 11.31
N ALA A 264 5.32 36.21 12.10
CA ALA A 264 4.52 34.98 12.12
C ALA A 264 3.72 34.84 10.82
N GLU A 265 4.38 34.87 9.66
CA GLU A 265 3.72 34.69 8.38
C GLU A 265 3.17 33.27 8.29
N GLU A 266 1.95 33.23 7.81
CA GLU A 266 1.11 32.08 7.64
C GLU A 266 1.70 31.17 6.55
N SER A 267 2.49 30.17 6.96
CA SER A 267 3.13 29.24 6.04
C SER A 267 2.12 28.39 5.27
N ARG A 268 2.48 28.06 4.03
CA ARG A 268 1.62 27.36 3.06
C ARG A 268 2.35 26.13 2.56
N TYR A 269 2.22 25.03 3.29
CA TYR A 269 2.81 23.74 2.93
C TYR A 269 1.81 22.84 2.23
N ILE A 270 2.19 22.31 1.07
CA ILE A 270 1.30 21.52 0.23
C ILE A 270 2.05 20.36 -0.44
N ALA A 271 1.27 19.51 -1.11
CA ALA A 271 1.76 18.44 -1.98
C ALA A 271 2.87 17.59 -1.36
N PRO A 272 2.67 17.06 -0.13
CA PRO A 272 3.71 16.28 0.51
C PRO A 272 3.93 14.97 -0.23
N ILE A 273 5.13 14.40 -0.14
CA ILE A 273 5.43 13.07 -0.71
C ILE A 273 6.31 12.29 0.25
N THR A 274 6.01 11.00 0.42
CA THR A 274 6.76 10.13 1.32
C THR A 274 7.81 9.33 0.55
N LEU A 275 8.89 8.93 1.19
CA LEU A 275 9.74 7.84 0.71
C LEU A 275 10.25 7.03 1.91
N VAL A 276 10.14 5.70 1.84
CA VAL A 276 10.64 4.80 2.88
C VAL A 276 11.90 4.11 2.36
N GLU A 277 13.02 4.27 3.06
CA GLU A 277 14.25 3.55 2.74
C GLU A 277 14.10 2.08 3.15
N ARG A 278 14.03 1.20 2.15
CA ARG A 278 13.88 -0.26 2.28
C ARG A 278 15.24 -0.98 2.37
N PHE A 279 16.31 -0.33 1.92
CA PHE A 279 17.65 -0.89 1.75
C PHE A 279 18.74 0.04 2.31
N GLY A 280 19.97 -0.47 2.35
CA GLY A 280 21.15 0.31 2.71
C GLY A 280 21.26 0.63 4.20
N ALA A 281 22.15 1.57 4.52
CA ALA A 281 22.53 1.89 5.89
C ALA A 281 21.43 2.62 6.69
N ASN A 282 20.50 3.31 6.01
CA ASN A 282 19.38 4.01 6.64
C ASN A 282 18.07 3.23 6.50
N LYS A 283 18.11 1.92 6.29
CA LYS A 283 16.91 1.07 6.21
C LYS A 283 15.97 1.37 7.39
N GLY A 284 14.72 1.71 7.09
CA GLY A 284 13.72 2.14 8.07
C GLY A 284 13.52 3.66 8.15
N ARG A 285 14.44 4.46 7.59
CA ARG A 285 14.25 5.91 7.48
C ARG A 285 13.05 6.24 6.61
N VAL A 286 12.25 7.20 7.07
CA VAL A 286 11.13 7.75 6.32
C VAL A 286 11.39 9.21 6.02
N TRP A 287 11.29 9.59 4.76
CA TRP A 287 11.33 10.97 4.29
C TRP A 287 9.91 11.47 4.04
N VAL A 288 9.64 12.72 4.40
CA VAL A 288 8.47 13.46 3.92
C VAL A 288 8.97 14.76 3.34
N PHE A 289 8.80 14.94 2.04
CA PHE A 289 9.06 16.19 1.36
C PHE A 289 7.77 17.00 1.25
N ALA A 290 7.88 18.31 1.13
CA ALA A 290 6.76 19.20 0.91
C ALA A 290 7.18 20.41 0.08
N THR A 291 6.18 21.04 -0.53
CA THR A 291 6.36 22.34 -1.16
C THR A 291 5.89 23.42 -0.23
N TRP A 292 6.75 24.42 -0.03
CA TRP A 292 6.34 25.68 0.59
C TRP A 292 6.16 26.75 -0.47
N ARG A 293 5.22 27.66 -0.23
CA ARG A 293 4.99 28.84 -1.07
C ARG A 293 4.70 30.06 -0.21
N ASN A 294 5.09 31.24 -0.65
CA ASN A 294 4.62 32.49 -0.07
C ASN A 294 3.21 32.87 -0.55
N GLU A 295 2.59 33.87 0.08
CA GLU A 295 1.20 34.27 -0.21
C GLU A 295 0.98 34.71 -1.67
N ASP A 296 1.87 35.55 -2.21
CA ASP A 296 1.74 36.06 -3.58
C ASP A 296 2.24 35.07 -4.64
N GLY A 297 2.89 34.00 -4.20
CA GLY A 297 3.40 32.97 -5.08
C GLY A 297 4.62 33.32 -5.91
N SER A 298 5.32 34.37 -5.54
CA SER A 298 6.59 34.73 -6.16
C SER A 298 7.76 33.86 -5.69
N ASP A 299 7.61 33.14 -4.57
CA ASP A 299 8.64 32.27 -4.01
C ASP A 299 8.11 30.88 -3.65
N HIS A 300 8.91 29.88 -3.97
CA HIS A 300 8.59 28.46 -3.85
C HIS A 300 9.82 27.71 -3.34
N LYS A 301 9.61 26.79 -2.40
CA LYS A 301 10.68 25.95 -1.84
C LYS A 301 10.35 24.48 -1.95
N TRP A 302 11.39 23.68 -2.15
CA TRP A 302 11.36 22.23 -1.99
C TRP A 302 12.07 21.89 -0.70
N VAL A 303 11.33 21.35 0.26
CA VAL A 303 11.84 21.05 1.60
C VAL A 303 11.60 19.60 1.99
N GLY A 304 12.37 19.10 2.94
CA GLY A 304 12.20 17.76 3.48
C GLY A 304 12.55 17.64 4.96
N LYS A 305 11.95 16.65 5.61
CA LYS A 305 12.32 16.14 6.93
C LYS A 305 12.38 14.61 6.84
N TYR A 306 13.21 14.01 7.67
CA TYR A 306 13.26 12.55 7.78
C TYR A 306 13.14 12.10 9.24
N SER A 307 12.71 10.86 9.42
CA SER A 307 12.65 10.16 10.69
C SER A 307 13.43 8.85 10.59
N ASP A 308 14.31 8.60 11.56
CA ASP A 308 15.08 7.35 11.70
C ASP A 308 14.40 6.34 12.63
N ASP A 309 13.24 6.68 13.18
CA ASP A 309 12.53 5.90 14.20
C ASP A 309 11.04 5.74 13.86
N HIS A 310 10.77 5.52 12.57
CA HIS A 310 9.43 5.18 12.05
C HIS A 310 8.36 6.22 12.44
N GLY A 311 8.70 7.50 12.25
CA GLY A 311 7.80 8.65 12.38
C GLY A 311 7.67 9.22 13.79
N ALA A 312 8.43 8.73 14.78
CA ALA A 312 8.32 9.17 16.17
C ALA A 312 9.04 10.52 16.41
N ASN A 313 10.25 10.69 15.86
CA ASN A 313 11.01 11.92 15.89
C ASN A 313 11.46 12.30 14.47
N TRP A 314 11.60 13.61 14.23
CA TRP A 314 11.90 14.15 12.91
C TRP A 314 13.13 15.04 12.96
N SER A 315 13.88 15.06 11.87
CA SER A 315 15.02 15.96 11.65
C SER A 315 14.58 17.42 11.69
N SER A 316 15.56 18.32 11.80
CA SER A 316 15.35 19.72 11.41
C SER A 316 14.94 19.81 9.93
N LEU A 317 14.27 20.90 9.56
CA LEU A 317 13.95 21.22 8.17
C LEU A 317 15.22 21.22 7.30
N ILE A 318 15.15 20.56 6.14
CA ILE A 318 16.18 20.59 5.11
C ILE A 318 15.62 21.34 3.90
N ASP A 319 16.32 22.39 3.47
CA ASP A 319 15.97 23.16 2.27
C ASP A 319 16.78 22.66 1.06
N PHE A 320 16.09 22.01 0.12
CA PHE A 320 16.67 21.47 -1.11
C PHE A 320 16.54 22.42 -2.29
N THR A 321 15.93 23.60 -2.10
CA THR A 321 15.58 24.54 -3.18
C THR A 321 16.77 24.88 -4.08
N SER A 322 17.96 25.06 -3.49
CA SER A 322 19.18 25.41 -4.23
C SER A 322 19.70 24.32 -5.18
N GLN A 323 19.21 23.08 -5.06
CA GLN A 323 19.57 21.95 -5.92
C GLN A 323 18.79 21.96 -7.24
N PHE A 324 17.80 22.85 -7.38
CA PHE A 324 16.90 22.91 -8.53
C PHE A 324 16.79 24.34 -9.09
N PRO A 325 16.57 24.50 -10.40
CA PRO A 325 16.35 25.80 -11.02
C PRO A 325 14.90 26.28 -10.80
N ILE A 326 14.48 26.44 -9.53
CA ILE A 326 13.09 26.77 -9.17
C ILE A 326 12.64 28.10 -9.79
N SER A 327 13.53 29.08 -9.97
CA SER A 327 13.20 30.34 -10.65
C SER A 327 12.86 30.17 -12.14
N GLU A 328 13.36 29.12 -12.79
CA GLU A 328 13.01 28.79 -14.17
C GLU A 328 11.73 27.96 -14.26
N TRP A 329 11.46 27.17 -13.22
CA TRP A 329 10.24 26.38 -13.14
C TRP A 329 9.10 27.26 -12.70
N GLY A 330 9.11 27.91 -11.55
CA GLY A 330 7.98 28.68 -11.03
C GLY A 330 7.23 27.92 -9.96
N LEU A 331 7.07 26.61 -10.11
CA LEU A 331 6.64 25.70 -9.04
C LEU A 331 7.38 24.37 -9.16
N ILE A 332 7.70 23.78 -8.02
CA ILE A 332 7.90 22.35 -7.84
C ILE A 332 6.91 21.86 -6.77
N ALA A 333 6.26 20.73 -7.03
CA ALA A 333 5.32 20.10 -6.11
C ALA A 333 5.52 18.59 -6.11
N GLY A 334 5.32 17.95 -4.97
CA GLY A 334 5.36 16.49 -4.89
C GLY A 334 4.26 15.89 -5.75
N GLY A 335 4.46 14.67 -6.24
CA GLY A 335 3.42 13.90 -6.92
C GLY A 335 2.31 13.40 -5.99
N GLN A 336 2.43 13.70 -4.69
CA GLN A 336 1.53 13.31 -3.61
C GLN A 336 1.35 11.80 -3.56
N ALA A 337 2.41 11.05 -3.29
CA ALA A 337 2.41 9.58 -3.29
C ALA A 337 3.52 9.04 -2.37
N THR A 338 4.03 7.84 -2.68
CA THR A 338 5.25 7.29 -2.09
C THR A 338 6.30 7.11 -3.19
N GLY A 339 7.52 7.60 -2.97
CA GLY A 339 8.67 7.35 -3.84
C GLY A 339 9.22 5.93 -3.66
N VAL A 340 10.12 5.54 -4.55
CA VAL A 340 10.70 4.19 -4.59
C VAL A 340 12.19 4.21 -4.25
N GLN A 341 12.68 3.16 -3.61
CA GLN A 341 14.12 2.91 -3.47
C GLN A 341 14.49 1.62 -4.20
N GLN A 342 15.50 1.71 -5.05
CA GLN A 342 16.10 0.57 -5.74
C GLN A 342 17.02 -0.22 -4.79
N SER A 343 17.27 -1.48 -5.11
CA SER A 343 18.10 -2.36 -4.27
C SER A 343 19.57 -1.92 -4.17
N ASP A 344 20.04 -1.10 -5.11
CA ASP A 344 21.37 -0.47 -5.08
C ASP A 344 21.43 0.79 -4.19
N GLY A 345 20.29 1.19 -3.61
CA GLY A 345 20.17 2.34 -2.71
C GLY A 345 19.66 3.62 -3.38
N ARG A 346 19.58 3.68 -4.72
CA ARG A 346 19.06 4.86 -5.43
C ARG A 346 17.61 5.12 -5.05
N MET A 347 17.32 6.35 -4.65
CA MET A 347 15.97 6.79 -4.30
C MET A 347 15.40 7.64 -5.42
N ILE A 348 14.12 7.44 -5.74
CA ILE A 348 13.43 8.17 -6.80
C ILE A 348 12.07 8.65 -6.27
N VAL A 349 11.82 9.95 -6.37
CA VAL A 349 10.54 10.58 -5.97
C VAL A 349 9.86 11.23 -7.19
N PRO A 350 8.58 10.92 -7.45
CA PRO A 350 7.79 11.65 -8.44
C PRO A 350 7.41 13.05 -7.95
N ALA A 351 7.53 14.02 -8.83
CA ALA A 351 7.17 15.42 -8.60
C ALA A 351 6.56 16.01 -9.87
N TRP A 352 6.11 17.25 -9.80
CA TRP A 352 5.70 18.00 -10.98
C TRP A 352 6.09 19.46 -10.86
N ILE A 353 6.24 20.08 -12.02
CA ILE A 353 6.63 21.49 -12.16
C ILE A 353 5.65 22.21 -13.07
N ALA A 354 5.49 23.51 -12.84
CA ALA A 354 4.74 24.40 -13.71
C ALA A 354 5.54 25.68 -13.91
N ASN A 355 5.49 26.25 -15.13
CA ASN A 355 6.21 27.47 -15.54
C ASN A 355 5.89 28.70 -14.64
N PRO A 356 6.75 29.75 -14.61
CA PRO A 356 6.53 30.91 -13.75
C PRO A 356 5.21 31.61 -14.03
N GLY A 357 4.54 32.05 -12.96
CA GLY A 357 3.18 32.62 -13.03
C GLY A 357 2.07 31.68 -12.55
N TYR A 358 2.40 30.48 -12.05
CA TYR A 358 1.45 29.52 -11.49
C TYR A 358 1.19 29.69 -9.96
N PRO A 359 -0.08 29.56 -9.50
CA PRO A 359 -1.30 29.83 -10.22
C PRO A 359 -1.42 31.34 -10.41
N SER A 360 -1.79 31.81 -11.59
CA SER A 360 -2.17 33.22 -11.71
C SER A 360 -3.56 33.36 -11.08
N THR A 361 -3.73 34.30 -10.16
CA THR A 361 -5.04 34.65 -9.56
C THR A 361 -6.01 35.28 -10.57
N ASN A 362 -5.63 35.34 -11.85
CA ASN A 362 -6.43 35.92 -12.92
C ASN A 362 -6.88 34.82 -13.90
N PRO A 363 -8.07 34.24 -13.70
CA PRO A 363 -8.64 33.24 -14.62
C PRO A 363 -8.88 33.77 -16.04
N ASP A 364 -8.87 35.10 -16.24
CA ASP A 364 -9.08 35.75 -17.54
C ASP A 364 -7.77 36.06 -18.29
N ASN A 365 -6.61 35.67 -17.75
CA ASN A 365 -5.33 35.92 -18.42
C ASN A 365 -4.99 34.81 -19.42
N GLU A 366 -5.58 34.89 -20.61
CA GLU A 366 -5.30 34.04 -21.79
C GLU A 366 -3.81 34.04 -22.22
N THR A 367 -2.98 34.92 -21.65
CA THR A 367 -1.56 35.09 -22.02
C THR A 367 -0.63 34.07 -21.35
N TYR A 368 -1.04 33.46 -20.22
CA TYR A 368 -0.24 32.41 -19.57
C TYR A 368 -0.69 31.03 -20.05
N ALA A 369 -0.03 30.52 -21.09
CA ALA A 369 -0.07 29.10 -21.38
C ALA A 369 0.65 28.36 -20.23
N PHE A 370 -0.11 27.88 -19.25
CA PHE A 370 0.45 27.04 -18.20
C PHE A 370 0.97 25.76 -18.82
N THR A 371 2.26 25.48 -18.64
CA THR A 371 2.87 24.21 -19.03
C THR A 371 3.22 23.46 -17.77
N TYR A 372 2.62 22.29 -17.61
CA TYR A 372 2.91 21.37 -16.52
C TYR A 372 3.82 20.26 -17.04
N ARG A 373 4.70 19.75 -16.17
CA ARG A 373 5.46 18.52 -16.42
C ARG A 373 5.50 17.71 -15.15
N SER A 374 5.11 16.44 -15.24
CA SER A 374 5.54 15.45 -14.26
C SER A 374 7.03 15.18 -14.46
N ILE A 375 7.77 15.09 -13.37
CA ILE A 375 9.21 14.87 -13.34
C ILE A 375 9.56 13.76 -12.35
N LEU A 376 10.72 13.15 -12.53
CA LEU A 376 11.33 12.25 -11.55
C LEU A 376 12.58 12.91 -10.99
N LEU A 377 12.72 12.87 -9.67
CA LEU A 377 13.91 13.31 -8.95
C LEU A 377 14.60 12.10 -8.35
N ALA A 378 15.94 12.07 -8.34
CA ALA A 378 16.69 10.99 -7.73
C ALA A 378 17.83 11.45 -6.83
N SER A 379 18.16 10.59 -5.86
CA SER A 379 19.32 10.71 -4.97
C SER A 379 20.06 9.38 -4.89
N ASP A 380 21.39 9.45 -4.99
CA ASP A 380 22.30 8.31 -4.95
C ASP A 380 23.17 8.29 -3.67
N ASP A 381 22.96 9.24 -2.75
CA ASP A 381 23.83 9.48 -1.59
C ASP A 381 23.09 9.56 -0.25
N GLY A 382 22.02 8.77 -0.13
CA GLY A 382 21.22 8.69 1.09
C GLY A 382 20.40 9.95 1.38
N GLY A 383 20.02 10.69 0.31
CA GLY A 383 19.08 11.80 0.39
C GLY A 383 19.74 13.16 0.59
N THR A 384 21.07 13.26 0.46
CA THR A 384 21.81 14.51 0.64
C THR A 384 21.68 15.41 -0.59
N ASN A 385 21.87 14.84 -1.77
CA ASN A 385 21.75 15.53 -3.05
C ASN A 385 20.67 14.88 -3.91
N TRP A 386 19.86 15.72 -4.54
CA TRP A 386 18.77 15.35 -5.42
C TRP A 386 18.94 16.06 -6.77
N SER A 387 18.57 15.37 -7.85
CA SER A 387 18.59 15.93 -9.20
C SER A 387 17.37 15.49 -10.00
N LYS A 388 16.93 16.33 -10.95
CA LYS A 388 15.89 15.92 -11.91
C LYS A 388 16.50 14.98 -12.93
N ILE A 389 15.95 13.77 -13.02
CA ILE A 389 16.45 12.71 -13.90
C ILE A 389 15.55 12.46 -15.11
N ASN A 390 14.26 12.79 -15.03
CA ASN A 390 13.33 12.57 -16.14
C ASN A 390 12.14 13.55 -16.10
N GLN A 391 11.44 13.66 -17.23
CA GLN A 391 10.21 14.44 -17.35
C GLN A 391 9.30 13.91 -18.46
N THR A 392 8.00 14.17 -18.34
CA THR A 392 7.03 13.80 -19.38
C THR A 392 7.24 14.56 -20.69
N LYS A 393 6.81 13.90 -21.78
CA LYS A 393 6.82 14.41 -23.15
C LYS A 393 5.51 15.14 -23.47
N LEU A 394 5.61 16.39 -23.90
CA LEU A 394 4.44 17.24 -24.18
C LEU A 394 3.84 17.03 -25.58
N ASP A 395 4.44 16.19 -26.41
CA ASP A 395 3.85 15.68 -27.64
C ASP A 395 3.00 14.43 -27.42
N GLU A 396 3.09 13.82 -26.24
CA GLU A 396 2.28 12.66 -25.82
C GLU A 396 1.20 13.04 -24.77
N LEU A 397 1.41 14.12 -24.02
CA LEU A 397 0.58 14.60 -22.91
C LEU A 397 0.37 16.11 -23.01
N GLU A 398 -0.78 16.63 -22.57
CA GLU A 398 -1.15 18.04 -22.75
C GLU A 398 -0.84 18.89 -21.51
N LEU A 399 -1.33 18.49 -20.33
CA LEU A 399 -1.11 19.19 -19.05
C LEU A 399 -0.78 18.21 -17.92
N PRO A 400 0.34 17.46 -18.01
CA PRO A 400 0.69 16.43 -17.04
C PRO A 400 1.21 17.04 -15.73
N ASN A 401 0.60 16.68 -14.60
CA ASN A 401 0.98 17.18 -13.28
C ASN A 401 1.16 16.06 -12.25
N GLU A 402 0.18 15.83 -11.37
CA GLU A 402 0.28 14.89 -10.24
C GLU A 402 0.56 13.47 -10.73
N CYS A 403 1.43 12.76 -10.02
CA CYS A 403 1.92 11.49 -10.50
C CYS A 403 2.44 10.60 -9.37
N ALA A 404 2.40 9.30 -9.59
CA ALA A 404 2.90 8.30 -8.66
C ALA A 404 3.79 7.28 -9.36
N LEU A 405 4.59 6.55 -8.60
CA LEU A 405 5.62 5.68 -9.12
C LEU A 405 5.64 4.36 -8.34
N ALA A 406 5.69 3.24 -9.04
CA ALA A 406 5.82 1.92 -8.44
C ALA A 406 6.76 1.05 -9.28
N SER A 407 7.33 0.00 -8.69
CA SER A 407 8.01 -1.05 -9.47
C SER A 407 7.00 -1.83 -10.32
N ASP A 408 7.31 -2.11 -11.58
CA ASP A 408 6.43 -2.91 -12.44
C ASP A 408 6.53 -4.42 -12.18
N GLY A 409 7.42 -4.83 -11.27
CA GLY A 409 7.70 -6.23 -10.95
C GLY A 409 8.55 -6.97 -11.99
N ALA A 410 9.01 -6.28 -13.04
CA ALA A 410 9.92 -6.79 -14.07
C ALA A 410 11.30 -6.09 -14.04
N GLY A 411 11.58 -5.34 -12.98
CA GLY A 411 12.83 -4.60 -12.80
C GLY A 411 12.82 -3.20 -13.41
N ASN A 412 11.67 -2.69 -13.84
CA ASN A 412 11.49 -1.30 -14.25
C ASN A 412 10.47 -0.61 -13.33
N LEU A 413 10.14 0.64 -13.66
CA LEU A 413 9.17 1.44 -12.95
C LEU A 413 7.95 1.72 -13.82
N MET A 414 6.77 1.72 -13.19
CA MET A 414 5.52 2.19 -13.75
C MET A 414 5.23 3.59 -13.20
N TRP A 415 5.24 4.58 -14.09
CA TRP A 415 4.91 5.97 -13.77
C TRP A 415 3.43 6.22 -14.10
N CYS A 416 2.64 6.44 -13.06
CA CYS A 416 1.22 6.73 -13.13
C CYS A 416 1.01 8.25 -13.19
N LEU A 417 0.30 8.73 -14.21
CA LEU A 417 0.27 10.14 -14.60
C LEU A 417 -1.17 10.67 -14.64
N ARG A 418 -1.40 11.83 -14.05
CA ARG A 418 -2.58 12.67 -14.29
C ARG A 418 -2.30 13.60 -15.48
N ASP A 419 -3.25 13.75 -16.40
CA ASP A 419 -3.15 14.75 -17.47
C ASP A 419 -4.39 15.64 -17.53
N ARG A 420 -4.28 16.88 -17.06
CA ARG A 420 -5.44 17.78 -16.97
C ARG A 420 -6.02 18.22 -18.31
N GLY A 421 -5.28 18.10 -19.41
CA GLY A 421 -5.76 18.52 -20.73
C GLY A 421 -6.56 17.40 -21.37
N LEU A 422 -5.94 16.24 -21.51
CA LEU A 422 -6.57 15.07 -22.13
C LEU A 422 -7.66 14.46 -21.25
N ASP A 423 -7.56 14.54 -19.93
CA ASP A 423 -8.58 14.00 -19.03
C ASP A 423 -9.91 14.79 -19.09
N GLN A 424 -9.91 16.03 -19.59
CA GLN A 424 -11.17 16.74 -19.87
C GLN A 424 -12.03 16.02 -20.91
N ALA A 425 -11.44 15.15 -21.73
CA ALA A 425 -12.12 14.36 -22.75
C ALA A 425 -12.68 13.02 -22.25
N GLY A 426 -12.63 12.72 -20.94
CA GLY A 426 -13.29 11.53 -20.38
C GLY A 426 -12.62 10.87 -19.18
N GLY A 427 -11.80 11.59 -18.41
CA GLY A 427 -11.25 11.11 -17.14
C GLY A 427 -10.42 9.84 -17.31
N ARG A 428 -9.27 9.93 -17.98
CA ARG A 428 -8.44 8.76 -18.28
C ARG A 428 -7.32 8.64 -17.27
N ARG A 429 -6.64 7.50 -17.29
CA ARG A 429 -5.37 7.33 -16.57
C ARG A 429 -4.25 6.96 -17.53
N TYR A 430 -3.17 7.74 -17.50
CA TYR A 430 -2.00 7.52 -18.33
C TYR A 430 -0.88 6.85 -17.54
N LEU A 431 -0.15 5.97 -18.22
CA LEU A 431 0.94 5.16 -17.70
C LEU A 431 2.15 5.28 -18.61
N GLN A 432 3.34 5.35 -18.03
CA GLN A 432 4.61 5.35 -18.76
C GLN A 432 5.59 4.42 -18.06
N ARG A 433 6.17 3.47 -18.80
CA ARG A 433 7.28 2.68 -18.26
C ARG A 433 8.57 3.47 -18.27
N VAL A 434 9.35 3.34 -17.22
CA VAL A 434 10.65 3.98 -17.07
C VAL A 434 11.65 2.94 -16.58
N SER A 435 12.91 3.02 -17.01
CA SER A 435 13.98 2.14 -16.53
C SER A 435 14.11 2.14 -15.01
N ALA A 436 14.74 1.10 -14.46
CA ALA A 436 14.97 0.93 -13.01
C ALA A 436 15.56 2.19 -12.34
N ASP A 437 16.51 2.84 -13.01
CA ASP A 437 17.19 4.05 -12.56
C ASP A 437 16.36 5.34 -12.74
N GLY A 438 15.20 5.24 -13.39
CA GLY A 438 14.30 6.34 -13.72
C GLY A 438 14.74 7.21 -14.91
N GLU A 439 15.86 6.94 -15.57
CA GLU A 439 16.46 7.87 -16.55
C GLU A 439 15.92 7.70 -17.97
N THR A 440 15.43 6.51 -18.33
CA THR A 440 15.02 6.18 -19.70
C THR A 440 13.52 5.89 -19.77
N LEU A 441 12.79 6.66 -20.58
CA LEU A 441 11.41 6.33 -20.94
C LEU A 441 11.38 5.10 -21.85
N ILE A 442 10.62 4.08 -21.48
CA ILE A 442 10.51 2.80 -22.21
C ILE A 442 9.18 2.78 -22.96
N GLY A 443 9.25 2.98 -24.28
CA GLY A 443 8.05 3.07 -25.13
C GLY A 443 7.26 4.37 -24.93
N PRO A 444 6.12 4.50 -25.62
CA PRO A 444 5.24 5.67 -25.50
C PRO A 444 4.44 5.63 -24.19
N THR A 445 3.94 6.79 -23.78
CA THR A 445 2.86 6.89 -22.79
C THR A 445 1.60 6.21 -23.33
N PHE A 446 0.90 5.45 -22.50
CA PHE A 446 -0.30 4.70 -22.88
C PHE A 446 -1.40 4.83 -21.83
N GLU A 447 -2.64 4.57 -22.21
CA GLU A 447 -3.79 4.60 -21.29
C GLU A 447 -3.93 3.26 -20.56
N ALA A 448 -4.32 3.30 -19.28
CA ALA A 448 -4.68 2.10 -18.53
C ALA A 448 -5.93 1.46 -19.14
N VAL A 449 -5.88 0.13 -19.34
CA VAL A 449 -6.97 -0.65 -19.92
C VAL A 449 -7.24 -1.94 -19.12
N ASP A 450 -8.47 -2.45 -19.18
CA ASP A 450 -8.78 -3.80 -18.71
C ASP A 450 -8.30 -4.88 -19.70
N ASP A 451 -8.67 -6.15 -19.48
CA ASP A 451 -8.28 -7.28 -20.33
C ASP A 451 -9.07 -7.35 -21.65
N GLU A 452 -10.21 -6.67 -21.77
CA GLU A 452 -10.88 -6.44 -23.05
C GLU A 452 -10.28 -5.28 -23.86
N GLY A 453 -9.39 -4.48 -23.24
CA GLY A 453 -8.78 -3.31 -23.86
C GLY A 453 -9.62 -2.04 -23.75
N GLU A 454 -10.67 -2.06 -22.91
CA GLU A 454 -11.46 -0.88 -22.60
C GLU A 454 -10.70 0.02 -21.63
N LYS A 455 -10.89 1.33 -21.80
CA LYS A 455 -10.11 2.33 -21.07
C LYS A 455 -10.63 2.44 -19.64
N ILE A 456 -9.71 2.39 -18.68
CA ILE A 456 -10.02 2.69 -17.29
C ILE A 456 -10.40 4.17 -17.19
N VAL A 457 -11.64 4.42 -16.80
CA VAL A 457 -12.17 5.75 -16.48
C VAL A 457 -11.85 6.09 -15.02
N GLY A 458 -11.60 7.36 -14.74
CA GLY A 458 -11.34 7.89 -13.41
C GLY A 458 -11.53 9.41 -13.35
N GLY A 459 -11.26 10.00 -12.19
CA GLY A 459 -11.32 11.45 -12.00
C GLY A 459 -10.07 12.19 -12.49
N GLN A 460 -10.22 13.48 -12.85
CA GLN A 460 -9.11 14.41 -13.11
C GLN A 460 -8.32 14.71 -11.82
N THR A 461 -7.62 13.72 -11.31
CA THR A 461 -7.14 13.65 -9.93
C THR A 461 -5.87 12.83 -9.83
N MET A 462 -5.20 12.93 -8.69
CA MET A 462 -4.13 12.04 -8.31
C MET A 462 -4.63 10.58 -8.24
N ALA A 463 -3.83 9.62 -8.70
CA ALA A 463 -4.05 8.19 -8.50
C ALA A 463 -2.89 7.55 -7.73
N GLY A 464 -3.19 6.86 -6.63
CA GLY A 464 -2.22 6.05 -5.91
C GLY A 464 -1.85 4.79 -6.70
N ILE A 465 -0.57 4.40 -6.69
CA ILE A 465 -0.11 3.13 -7.26
C ILE A 465 0.97 2.52 -6.37
N ILE A 466 0.90 1.21 -6.12
CA ILE A 466 1.92 0.48 -5.35
C ILE A 466 2.27 -0.85 -6.03
N HIS A 467 3.49 -1.33 -5.76
CA HIS A 467 3.87 -2.71 -6.02
C HIS A 467 3.64 -3.53 -4.75
N THR A 468 2.72 -4.49 -4.80
CA THR A 468 2.22 -5.20 -3.61
C THR A 468 3.33 -5.94 -2.86
N GLN A 469 4.24 -6.60 -3.59
CA GLN A 469 5.32 -7.39 -3.02
C GLN A 469 6.46 -6.56 -2.41
N GLN A 470 6.58 -5.27 -2.80
CA GLN A 470 7.52 -4.35 -2.15
C GLN A 470 6.98 -3.83 -0.81
N GLU A 471 5.65 -3.79 -0.66
CA GLU A 471 5.00 -3.39 0.59
C GLU A 471 4.91 -4.56 1.57
N HIS A 472 4.45 -5.74 1.13
CA HIS A 472 4.38 -6.97 1.94
C HIS A 472 4.57 -8.19 1.04
N ARG A 473 5.22 -9.26 1.50
CA ARG A 473 5.25 -10.51 0.73
C ARG A 473 3.83 -11.08 0.63
N GLN A 474 3.25 -10.99 -0.55
CA GLN A 474 1.96 -11.60 -0.88
C GLN A 474 2.22 -13.03 -1.38
N VAL A 475 1.37 -14.00 -1.02
CA VAL A 475 1.52 -15.43 -1.35
C VAL A 475 0.53 -15.81 -2.44
N GLY A 476 0.99 -16.50 -3.49
CA GLY A 476 0.13 -17.02 -4.56
C GLY A 476 0.05 -16.11 -5.80
N ALA A 477 -1.04 -16.23 -6.56
CA ALA A 477 -1.34 -15.40 -7.72
C ALA A 477 -1.84 -14.02 -7.28
N SER A 478 -1.01 -13.27 -6.56
CA SER A 478 -1.35 -11.93 -6.08
C SER A 478 -1.06 -10.89 -7.17
N PRO A 479 -1.86 -9.81 -7.26
CA PRO A 479 -1.62 -8.74 -8.20
C PRO A 479 -0.27 -8.10 -7.91
N LYS A 480 0.50 -7.81 -8.96
CA LYS A 480 1.78 -7.11 -8.84
C LYS A 480 1.54 -5.64 -8.47
N LEU A 481 0.60 -5.01 -9.17
CA LEU A 481 0.27 -3.60 -8.99
C LEU A 481 -1.16 -3.43 -8.51
N VAL A 482 -1.34 -2.45 -7.63
CA VAL A 482 -2.66 -1.92 -7.24
C VAL A 482 -2.66 -0.44 -7.53
N MET A 483 -3.72 0.04 -8.18
CA MET A 483 -3.94 1.45 -8.45
C MET A 483 -5.29 1.89 -7.87
N THR A 484 -5.33 3.04 -7.21
CA THR A 484 -6.57 3.63 -6.70
C THR A 484 -6.78 5.02 -7.26
N GLN A 485 -8.03 5.36 -7.56
CA GLN A 485 -8.42 6.69 -7.99
C GLN A 485 -9.93 6.90 -7.77
N PRO A 486 -10.45 8.13 -7.83
CA PRO A 486 -11.87 8.34 -7.99
C PRO A 486 -12.35 7.74 -9.31
N ASN A 487 -13.51 7.09 -9.34
CA ASN A 487 -14.00 6.29 -10.48
C ASN A 487 -14.61 7.13 -11.61
N SER A 488 -14.76 8.45 -11.41
CA SER A 488 -15.36 9.34 -12.41
C SER A 488 -14.81 10.76 -12.33
N ALA A 489 -15.07 11.55 -13.38
CA ALA A 489 -14.78 13.00 -13.40
C ALA A 489 -15.47 13.75 -12.25
N ASP A 490 -16.66 13.28 -11.84
CA ASP A 490 -17.44 13.81 -10.72
C ASP A 490 -16.91 13.33 -9.35
N ARG A 491 -15.90 12.46 -9.36
CA ARG A 491 -15.23 11.89 -8.19
C ARG A 491 -16.16 11.08 -7.29
N GLU A 492 -17.11 10.40 -7.93
CA GLU A 492 -17.96 9.40 -7.31
C GLU A 492 -17.18 8.09 -7.21
N ASP A 493 -17.30 7.42 -6.07
CA ASP A 493 -16.63 6.17 -5.71
C ASP A 493 -15.10 6.20 -5.77
N VAL A 494 -14.46 5.43 -4.89
CA VAL A 494 -13.04 5.10 -5.03
C VAL A 494 -12.94 3.78 -5.78
N SER A 495 -12.30 3.78 -6.95
CA SER A 495 -11.95 2.57 -7.67
C SER A 495 -10.60 2.03 -7.22
N ILE A 496 -10.52 0.70 -7.13
CA ILE A 496 -9.32 -0.08 -6.86
C ILE A 496 -9.11 -1.03 -8.03
N HIS A 497 -8.04 -0.82 -8.79
CA HIS A 497 -7.68 -1.61 -9.96
C HIS A 497 -6.49 -2.52 -9.65
N PHE A 498 -6.56 -3.78 -10.08
CA PHE A 498 -5.52 -4.79 -9.83
C PHE A 498 -4.90 -5.27 -11.13
N SER A 499 -3.56 -5.29 -11.19
CA SER A 499 -2.82 -5.78 -12.35
C SER A 499 -1.84 -6.89 -11.98
N TYR A 500 -1.84 -7.96 -12.77
CA TYR A 500 -0.98 -9.14 -12.60
C TYR A 500 0.24 -9.14 -13.52
N ASP A 501 0.23 -8.32 -14.57
CA ASP A 501 1.20 -8.33 -15.67
C ASP A 501 2.12 -7.09 -15.68
N GLY A 502 2.18 -6.36 -14.56
CA GLY A 502 3.00 -5.16 -14.41
C GLY A 502 2.39 -3.95 -15.11
N GLY A 503 1.06 -3.82 -15.03
CA GLY A 503 0.30 -2.66 -15.50
C GLY A 503 0.10 -2.64 -17.01
N GLN A 504 0.18 -3.78 -17.70
CA GLN A 504 -0.27 -3.86 -19.10
C GLN A 504 -1.79 -3.89 -19.16
N THR A 505 -2.41 -4.68 -18.27
CA THR A 505 -3.87 -4.78 -18.13
C THR A 505 -4.30 -4.74 -16.67
N TRP A 506 -5.54 -4.32 -16.42
CA TRP A 506 -6.16 -4.17 -15.11
C TRP A 506 -7.51 -4.92 -15.03
N PRO A 507 -7.51 -6.27 -15.07
CA PRO A 507 -8.72 -7.10 -15.26
C PRO A 507 -9.70 -7.11 -14.08
N VAL A 508 -9.29 -6.60 -12.92
CA VAL A 508 -10.16 -6.59 -11.73
C VAL A 508 -10.27 -5.16 -11.22
N THR A 509 -11.51 -4.71 -11.05
CA THR A 509 -11.85 -3.42 -10.44
C THR A 509 -12.84 -3.64 -9.29
N TYR A 510 -12.56 -3.04 -8.14
CA TYR A 510 -13.46 -2.99 -7.00
C TYR A 510 -13.80 -1.52 -6.68
N LEU A 511 -15.04 -1.25 -6.28
CA LEU A 511 -15.51 0.08 -5.92
C LEU A 511 -15.79 0.16 -4.42
N VAL A 512 -15.24 1.18 -3.78
CA VAL A 512 -15.69 1.66 -2.46
C VAL A 512 -16.65 2.80 -2.72
N GLU A 513 -17.88 2.71 -2.19
CA GLU A 513 -18.95 3.72 -2.36
C GLU A 513 -18.67 5.00 -1.56
N ALA A 514 -17.58 5.67 -1.91
CA ALA A 514 -17.03 6.84 -1.25
C ALA A 514 -16.64 7.89 -2.28
N ALA A 515 -17.26 9.07 -2.21
CA ALA A 515 -16.84 10.19 -3.05
C ALA A 515 -15.51 10.75 -2.52
N ALA A 516 -14.48 10.74 -3.37
CA ALA A 516 -13.11 11.01 -2.94
C ALA A 516 -12.36 12.00 -3.84
N GLY A 517 -11.60 12.90 -3.23
CA GLY A 517 -10.69 13.78 -3.94
C GLY A 517 -9.51 13.01 -4.52
N TYR A 518 -8.75 12.35 -3.63
CA TYR A 518 -7.60 11.47 -3.89
C TYR A 518 -7.79 10.13 -3.16
N SER A 519 -7.02 9.11 -3.54
CA SER A 519 -6.93 7.83 -2.82
C SER A 519 -5.53 7.21 -2.93
N PHE A 520 -5.08 6.53 -1.86
CA PHE A 520 -3.80 5.82 -1.77
C PHE A 520 -3.96 4.42 -1.20
N PRO A 521 -3.42 3.38 -1.89
CA PRO A 521 -3.40 2.03 -1.36
C PRO A 521 -2.14 1.77 -0.52
N ALA A 522 -2.25 0.93 0.50
CA ALA A 522 -1.12 0.24 1.12
C ALA A 522 -1.51 -1.21 1.48
N VAL A 523 -0.55 -2.13 1.35
CA VAL A 523 -0.78 -3.52 1.74
C VAL A 523 -0.69 -3.64 3.26
N MET A 524 -1.80 -3.98 3.92
CA MET A 524 -1.86 -4.10 5.38
C MET A 524 -1.25 -5.44 5.83
N ASP A 525 -1.66 -6.52 5.15
CA ASP A 525 -1.11 -7.87 5.28
C ASP A 525 -1.31 -8.68 3.98
N HIS A 526 -1.07 -9.99 4.02
CA HIS A 526 -1.21 -10.90 2.88
C HIS A 526 -2.63 -11.04 2.29
N LYS A 527 -3.68 -10.57 2.98
CA LYS A 527 -5.09 -10.64 2.58
C LYS A 527 -5.82 -9.30 2.65
N THR A 528 -5.18 -8.25 3.15
CA THR A 528 -5.86 -7.00 3.42
C THR A 528 -5.14 -5.81 2.78
N LEU A 529 -5.93 -4.98 2.10
CA LEU A 529 -5.51 -3.70 1.54
C LEU A 529 -6.15 -2.57 2.35
N GLY A 530 -5.36 -1.57 2.71
CA GLY A 530 -5.85 -0.31 3.26
C GLY A 530 -5.92 0.71 2.14
N VAL A 531 -7.05 1.40 2.00
CA VAL A 531 -7.20 2.50 1.05
C VAL A 531 -7.51 3.77 1.82
N LEU A 532 -6.54 4.67 1.89
CA LEU A 532 -6.71 6.00 2.45
C LEU A 532 -7.31 6.90 1.37
N TRP A 533 -8.34 7.69 1.69
CA TRP A 533 -8.97 8.61 0.74
C TRP A 533 -9.42 9.89 1.42
N GLU A 534 -9.42 11.00 0.69
CA GLU A 534 -9.96 12.28 1.18
C GLU A 534 -11.41 12.45 0.74
N SER A 535 -12.29 12.80 1.67
CA SER A 535 -13.70 13.05 1.37
C SER A 535 -13.92 14.16 0.35
N TYR A 536 -14.91 13.95 -0.52
CA TYR A 536 -15.36 14.92 -1.50
C TYR A 536 -16.90 14.97 -1.57
N PRO A 537 -17.51 16.14 -1.84
CA PRO A 537 -16.91 17.47 -1.89
C PRO A 537 -16.62 18.03 -0.48
N GLY A 538 -15.83 19.11 -0.42
CA GLY A 538 -15.60 19.88 0.81
C GLY A 538 -14.32 19.53 1.57
N TYR A 539 -13.71 18.37 1.31
CA TYR A 539 -12.38 18.03 1.85
C TYR A 539 -12.27 18.18 3.37
N GLY A 540 -13.26 17.71 4.11
CA GLY A 540 -13.34 17.93 5.56
C GLY A 540 -12.71 16.81 6.40
N ARG A 541 -12.52 15.63 5.79
CA ARG A 541 -12.00 14.42 6.44
C ARG A 541 -11.18 13.58 5.47
N VAL A 542 -10.25 12.82 6.04
CA VAL A 542 -9.49 11.76 5.38
C VAL A 542 -9.80 10.45 6.11
N GLU A 543 -10.16 9.41 5.36
CA GLU A 543 -10.68 8.15 5.87
C GLU A 543 -9.85 6.98 5.34
N LEU A 544 -9.77 5.90 6.11
CA LEU A 544 -9.10 4.65 5.73
C LEU A 544 -10.14 3.53 5.67
N SER A 545 -10.31 2.96 4.48
CA SER A 545 -11.11 1.75 4.28
C SER A 545 -10.22 0.52 4.36
N ILE A 546 -10.68 -0.49 5.11
CA ILE A 546 -10.03 -1.81 5.17
C ILE A 546 -10.75 -2.78 4.23
N ILE A 547 -10.00 -3.29 3.25
CA ILE A 547 -10.50 -4.08 2.13
C ILE A 547 -9.95 -5.50 2.22
N ASN A 548 -10.84 -6.49 2.24
CA ASN A 548 -10.49 -7.90 2.22
C ASN A 548 -10.25 -8.37 0.78
N LEU A 549 -9.01 -8.67 0.45
CA LEU A 549 -8.59 -9.10 -0.88
C LEU A 549 -9.11 -10.49 -1.24
N ALA A 550 -9.29 -11.40 -0.27
CA ALA A 550 -9.75 -12.76 -0.57
C ALA A 550 -11.13 -12.76 -1.22
N SER A 551 -12.04 -11.91 -0.76
CA SER A 551 -13.38 -11.77 -1.36
C SER A 551 -13.40 -11.12 -2.75
N ILE A 552 -12.32 -10.48 -3.16
CA ILE A 552 -12.24 -9.75 -4.44
C ILE A 552 -11.45 -10.57 -5.47
N LEU A 553 -10.37 -11.22 -5.03
CA LEU A 553 -9.39 -11.85 -5.93
C LEU A 553 -9.58 -13.37 -6.04
N GLY A 554 -10.43 -13.99 -5.22
CA GLY A 554 -10.68 -15.44 -5.21
C GLY A 554 -9.75 -16.17 -4.26
#